data_AF-Q2IY90-F1
#
_entry.id   AF-Q2IY90-F1
#
_cell.length_a   1.000
_cell.length_b   1.000
_cell.length_c   1.000
_cell.angle_alpha   90.00
_cell.angle_beta   90.00
_cell.angle_gamma   90.00
#
_symmetry.space_group_name_H-M   'P 1'
#
loop_
_entity.id
_entity.type
_entity.pdbx_description
1 polymer ?
#
loop_
_entity_poly.entity_id
_entity_poly.type
_entity_poly.pdbx_seq_one_letter_code
_entity_poly.pdbx_strand_id
1 'polypeptide(L)'
;MKRFAVFAVSVMFVNSISAAVAAGDKACQVGKLAEWQRNVVIAGTDRAIFIEKNKLKAGEKAEDFDFSFGATIGQILRSANQSDSKANRVAVVKSLIDSFKLTKAPHPLGSREVAISPRLKESSIDPAKLLDESSPEGLHPIGLFNRFDQAPEDWQYCGEHRIVFAQGQRGADGLLTGPLGTLNRFFLIFEAAVANPRPDLQKEGCRPAADLWLGLKQLGTDTHKVAERLHRFYFKGLSAPNGVVIPPVIHARHYGNPFGQVRGNTFKQLPWELREWHVELSTGKFLPAPVGTNPQPAFYTPPETNVSGIDPAVKKAFQEVFVKRVVADAVASNQGLADRPADEQQTHLVNRNGVRGNLIAAFNDFVSDAGPPPRNDDPNQSENRTGAFREAVKNKIDELKPPTAGGSASGVSIDEVMNRVGATSCGGCHQFSAKQPANPADQIGTSSDNKPIVWPRSLGFVHIDETSRLSPLLTDFFLADRCENLNELFGKPAPPFDELAARTLFLTERTKLPTEILQEFAKTVPNLNQNQVRALNSATSQLNRDARQDDRARLGASGRIRQAD
;
A
#
# COMPACT_ATOMS: atom_id res chain seq x y z
N MET A 1 -10.43 46.61 62.21
CA MET A 1 -11.50 46.33 61.22
C MET A 1 -10.90 46.33 59.82
N LYS A 2 -11.08 45.23 59.06
CA LYS A 2 -11.13 45.06 57.58
C LYS A 2 -10.00 45.72 56.74
N ARG A 3 -9.01 44.97 56.21
CA ARG A 3 -8.95 44.27 54.88
C ARG A 3 -9.35 45.21 53.71
N PHE A 4 -8.53 45.53 52.70
CA PHE A 4 -7.83 44.64 51.75
C PHE A 4 -6.56 45.30 51.16
N ALA A 5 -5.59 44.47 50.80
CA ALA A 5 -4.24 44.81 50.37
C ALA A 5 -4.12 45.16 48.88
N VAL A 6 -3.19 46.08 48.61
CA VAL A 6 -2.59 46.44 47.33
C VAL A 6 -1.67 45.30 46.85
N PHE A 7 -1.75 44.91 45.57
CA PHE A 7 -0.67 44.19 44.90
C PHE A 7 -0.43 44.73 43.49
N ALA A 8 0.85 45.01 43.24
CA ALA A 8 1.40 45.51 41.99
C ALA A 8 1.39 44.42 40.90
N VAL A 9 1.07 44.83 39.68
CA VAL A 9 1.24 44.03 38.46
C VAL A 9 2.56 44.43 37.83
N SER A 10 3.54 43.53 37.88
CA SER A 10 4.78 43.63 37.09
C SER A 10 4.94 42.38 36.23
N VAL A 11 5.19 42.68 34.96
CA VAL A 11 5.59 41.86 33.82
C VAL A 11 6.47 40.64 34.17
N MET A 12 5.99 39.44 33.83
CA MET A 12 6.82 38.31 33.39
C MET A 12 6.15 37.65 32.18
N PHE A 13 6.60 38.05 30.99
CA PHE A 13 6.46 37.26 29.77
C PHE A 13 7.78 36.49 29.56
N VAL A 14 7.69 35.34 28.90
CA VAL A 14 8.78 34.41 28.55
C VAL A 14 9.13 33.39 29.65
N ASN A 15 8.42 32.25 29.67
CA ASN A 15 8.95 30.89 29.93
C ASN A 15 7.82 29.84 30.03
N SER A 16 7.11 29.57 28.94
CA SER A 16 6.12 28.46 28.93
C SER A 16 6.02 27.67 27.62
N ILE A 17 6.89 27.92 26.64
CA ILE A 17 6.85 27.19 25.35
C ILE A 17 7.92 26.07 25.29
N SER A 18 8.92 26.07 26.17
CA SER A 18 10.02 25.09 26.11
C SER A 18 9.84 23.80 26.94
N ALA A 19 8.74 23.65 27.70
CA ALA A 19 8.55 22.47 28.56
C ALA A 19 7.78 21.31 27.87
N ALA A 20 7.07 21.56 26.77
CA ALA A 20 6.33 20.53 26.02
C ALA A 20 7.20 19.73 25.03
N VAL A 21 8.48 20.11 24.86
CA VAL A 21 9.41 19.47 23.91
C VAL A 21 10.36 18.47 24.61
N ALA A 22 10.38 18.44 25.95
CA ALA A 22 11.32 17.62 26.73
C ALA A 22 10.69 16.42 27.46
N ALA A 23 9.36 16.26 27.42
CA ALA A 23 8.70 15.02 27.84
C ALA A 23 8.37 14.23 26.57
N GLY A 24 8.95 13.04 26.42
CA GLY A 24 8.58 12.08 25.39
C GLY A 24 7.13 11.63 25.59
N ASP A 25 6.19 12.45 25.14
CA ASP A 25 4.79 12.10 25.14
C ASP A 25 4.62 10.97 24.13
N LYS A 26 4.16 9.82 24.62
CA LYS A 26 3.84 8.62 23.85
C LYS A 26 2.67 8.91 22.90
N ALA A 27 2.93 9.67 21.84
CA ALA A 27 1.94 10.27 20.94
C ALA A 27 1.16 9.28 20.07
N CYS A 28 1.52 7.98 20.13
CA CYS A 28 0.81 6.89 19.46
C CYS A 28 0.24 5.84 20.44
N GLN A 29 -0.09 6.22 21.69
CA GLN A 29 -0.82 5.33 22.60
C GLN A 29 -2.14 4.86 21.97
N VAL A 30 -2.21 3.56 21.70
CA VAL A 30 -3.29 2.83 21.01
C VAL A 30 -4.70 3.21 21.52
N GLY A 31 -4.87 3.52 22.81
CA GLY A 31 -6.16 3.95 23.37
C GLY A 31 -6.67 5.30 22.85
N LYS A 32 -5.79 6.31 22.74
CA LYS A 32 -6.15 7.66 22.25
C LYS A 32 -6.07 7.77 20.73
N LEU A 33 -5.17 7.01 20.09
CA LEU A 33 -5.08 6.94 18.64
C LEU A 33 -6.26 6.18 18.03
N ALA A 34 -6.71 5.10 18.68
CA ALA A 34 -7.93 4.41 18.26
C ALA A 34 -9.16 5.32 18.41
N GLU A 35 -9.24 6.18 19.43
CA GLU A 35 -10.33 7.16 19.54
C GLU A 35 -10.25 8.25 18.44
N TRP A 36 -9.06 8.78 18.16
CA TRP A 36 -8.87 9.80 17.11
C TRP A 36 -9.02 9.25 15.68
N GLN A 37 -8.49 8.06 15.37
CA GLN A 37 -8.70 7.41 14.07
C GLN A 37 -10.10 6.79 13.96
N ARG A 38 -10.75 6.33 15.04
CA ARG A 38 -12.21 6.08 15.00
C ARG A 38 -12.99 7.35 14.62
N ASN A 39 -12.48 8.53 14.93
CA ASN A 39 -13.10 9.82 14.59
C ASN A 39 -12.64 10.43 13.24
N VAL A 40 -11.58 9.90 12.59
CA VAL A 40 -11.01 10.41 11.31
C VAL A 40 -11.01 9.37 10.19
N VAL A 41 -11.33 8.11 10.50
CA VAL A 41 -11.91 7.20 9.52
C VAL A 41 -13.29 7.76 9.19
N ILE A 42 -13.70 7.70 7.93
CA ILE A 42 -15.09 7.90 7.54
C ILE A 42 -15.91 6.70 8.06
N ALA A 43 -15.86 6.39 9.36
CA ALA A 43 -16.54 5.27 9.99
C ALA A 43 -16.88 5.68 11.41
N GLY A 44 -18.13 5.99 11.69
CA GLY A 44 -19.16 4.96 11.61
C GLY A 44 -19.29 4.19 12.93
N THR A 45 -18.91 4.80 14.05
CA THR A 45 -19.71 4.76 15.29
C THR A 45 -19.73 6.21 15.82
N ASP A 46 -20.82 6.93 15.59
CA ASP A 46 -21.10 8.32 16.04
C ASP A 46 -20.34 9.52 15.43
N ARG A 47 -19.86 9.43 14.17
CA ARG A 47 -19.69 10.56 13.19
C ARG A 47 -18.66 10.15 12.13
N ALA A 48 -19.12 9.52 11.06
CA ALA A 48 -18.36 9.45 9.82
C ALA A 48 -18.21 10.86 9.22
N ILE A 49 -17.10 11.16 8.53
CA ILE A 49 -16.99 12.33 7.65
C ILE A 49 -17.86 12.08 6.41
N PHE A 50 -19.16 12.21 6.60
CA PHE A 50 -20.11 12.59 5.56
C PHE A 50 -20.51 14.02 5.88
N ILE A 51 -20.39 14.92 4.91
CA ILE A 51 -21.20 16.14 4.91
C ILE A 51 -22.64 15.64 4.75
N GLU A 52 -23.33 15.41 5.87
CA GLU A 52 -24.78 15.31 5.84
C GLU A 52 -25.29 16.61 5.21
N LYS A 53 -25.97 16.50 4.06
CA LYS A 53 -26.79 17.58 3.49
C LYS A 53 -27.68 18.26 4.54
N ASN A 54 -27.98 17.56 5.63
CA ASN A 54 -28.87 17.98 6.71
C ASN A 54 -28.19 18.68 7.90
N LYS A 55 -26.86 18.89 7.88
CA LYS A 55 -26.14 19.72 8.87
C LYS A 55 -25.40 20.91 8.25
N LEU A 56 -25.62 21.18 6.97
CA LEU A 56 -25.19 22.42 6.33
C LEU A 56 -25.89 23.59 7.02
N LYS A 57 -25.12 24.60 7.44
CA LYS A 57 -25.74 25.87 7.81
C LYS A 57 -26.46 26.41 6.57
N ALA A 58 -27.58 27.10 6.76
CA ALA A 58 -28.31 27.70 5.65
C ALA A 58 -27.36 28.58 4.79
N GLY A 59 -27.03 28.11 3.57
CA GLY A 59 -26.08 28.74 2.65
C GLY A 59 -24.88 27.89 2.23
N GLU A 60 -24.55 26.83 2.97
CA GLU A 60 -23.49 25.88 2.60
C GLU A 60 -24.06 24.83 1.63
N LYS A 61 -23.35 24.53 0.53
CA LYS A 61 -23.80 23.56 -0.48
C LYS A 61 -23.15 22.20 -0.23
N ALA A 62 -23.85 21.13 -0.57
CA ALA A 62 -23.31 19.76 -0.55
C ALA A 62 -22.20 19.48 -1.61
N GLU A 63 -21.70 20.53 -2.26
CA GLU A 63 -20.84 20.53 -3.44
C GLU A 63 -19.35 20.70 -3.10
N ASP A 64 -18.98 20.98 -1.84
CA ASP A 64 -17.66 21.55 -1.58
C ASP A 64 -16.49 20.55 -1.71
N PHE A 65 -16.69 19.25 -1.40
CA PHE A 65 -15.64 18.21 -1.47
C PHE A 65 -16.15 16.89 -2.08
N ASP A 66 -15.92 16.69 -3.37
CA ASP A 66 -16.39 15.51 -4.11
C ASP A 66 -15.30 14.42 -4.15
N PHE A 67 -15.47 13.37 -3.35
CA PHE A 67 -14.62 12.17 -3.34
C PHE A 67 -15.22 11.00 -4.15
N SER A 68 -16.27 11.24 -4.93
CA SER A 68 -16.98 10.18 -5.65
C SER A 68 -16.05 9.41 -6.60
N PHE A 69 -16.45 8.19 -6.93
CA PHE A 69 -15.76 7.42 -7.95
C PHE A 69 -15.74 8.17 -9.30
N GLY A 70 -16.84 8.88 -9.62
CA GLY A 70 -16.92 9.76 -10.77
C GLY A 70 -15.87 10.88 -10.77
N ALA A 71 -15.69 11.58 -9.64
CA ALA A 71 -14.65 12.61 -9.50
C ALA A 71 -13.23 12.03 -9.64
N THR A 72 -13.00 10.84 -9.08
CA THR A 72 -11.72 10.13 -9.16
C THR A 72 -11.36 9.80 -10.62
N ILE A 73 -12.29 9.19 -11.36
CA ILE A 73 -12.08 8.90 -12.79
C ILE A 73 -11.94 10.18 -13.62
N GLY A 74 -12.73 11.21 -13.32
CA GLY A 74 -12.61 12.51 -13.99
C GLY A 74 -11.25 13.18 -13.77
N GLN A 75 -10.69 13.05 -12.57
CA GLN A 75 -9.36 13.57 -12.26
C GLN A 75 -8.25 12.77 -12.95
N ILE A 76 -8.38 11.44 -13.05
CA ILE A 76 -7.48 10.60 -13.85
C ILE A 76 -7.50 11.06 -15.32
N LEU A 77 -8.68 11.22 -15.91
CA LEU A 77 -8.85 11.70 -17.30
C LEU A 77 -8.16 13.04 -17.52
N ARG A 78 -8.43 14.05 -16.66
CA ARG A 78 -7.77 15.36 -16.75
C ARG A 78 -6.26 15.25 -16.73
N SER A 79 -5.73 14.44 -15.83
CA SER A 79 -4.28 14.23 -15.68
C SER A 79 -3.64 13.44 -16.82
N ALA A 80 -4.45 12.71 -17.60
CA ALA A 80 -4.09 12.02 -18.84
C ALA A 80 -4.31 12.89 -20.10
N ASN A 81 -4.58 14.19 -19.93
CA ASN A 81 -4.93 15.12 -21.00
C ASN A 81 -6.16 14.69 -21.82
N GLN A 82 -7.10 13.99 -21.18
CA GLN A 82 -8.39 13.61 -21.75
C GLN A 82 -9.50 14.51 -21.21
N SER A 83 -10.57 14.70 -21.99
CA SER A 83 -11.72 15.47 -21.54
C SER A 83 -12.51 14.70 -20.47
N ASP A 84 -12.87 15.39 -19.39
CA ASP A 84 -13.69 14.83 -18.31
C ASP A 84 -15.19 14.88 -18.68
N SER A 85 -15.60 13.98 -19.58
CA SER A 85 -16.99 13.83 -19.99
C SER A 85 -17.61 12.55 -19.42
N LYS A 86 -18.94 12.51 -19.29
CA LYS A 86 -19.66 11.28 -18.87
C LYS A 86 -19.29 10.08 -19.74
N ALA A 87 -19.22 10.27 -21.06
CA ALA A 87 -18.85 9.22 -22.01
C ALA A 87 -17.42 8.71 -21.76
N ASN A 88 -16.46 9.60 -21.53
CA ASN A 88 -15.07 9.20 -21.25
C ASN A 88 -14.91 8.52 -19.90
N ARG A 89 -15.60 9.00 -18.85
CA ARG A 89 -15.62 8.31 -17.55
C ARG A 89 -16.12 6.88 -17.70
N VAL A 90 -17.24 6.70 -18.39
CA VAL A 90 -17.81 5.37 -18.68
C VAL A 90 -16.83 4.52 -19.48
N ALA A 91 -16.18 5.06 -20.51
CA ALA A 91 -15.21 4.33 -21.33
C ALA A 91 -13.98 3.85 -20.53
N VAL A 92 -13.47 4.68 -19.61
CA VAL A 92 -12.36 4.30 -18.72
C VAL A 92 -12.78 3.18 -17.78
N VAL A 93 -13.92 3.31 -17.08
CA VAL A 93 -14.42 2.25 -16.19
C VAL A 93 -14.73 0.98 -16.99
N LYS A 94 -15.21 1.10 -18.22
CA LYS A 94 -15.42 -0.04 -19.12
C LYS A 94 -14.13 -0.82 -19.40
N SER A 95 -12.96 -0.18 -19.49
CA SER A 95 -11.70 -0.91 -19.72
C SER A 95 -11.32 -1.80 -18.52
N LEU A 96 -11.63 -1.37 -17.29
CA LEU A 96 -11.53 -2.21 -16.10
C LEU A 96 -12.49 -3.40 -16.20
N ILE A 97 -13.76 -3.15 -16.51
CA ILE A 97 -14.78 -4.20 -16.55
C ILE A 97 -14.55 -5.21 -17.69
N ASP A 98 -14.14 -4.75 -18.87
CA ASP A 98 -13.83 -5.63 -20.00
C ASP A 98 -12.62 -6.54 -19.71
N SER A 99 -11.71 -6.12 -18.83
CA SER A 99 -10.55 -6.96 -18.46
C SER A 99 -10.94 -8.28 -17.80
N PHE A 100 -12.13 -8.35 -17.18
CA PHE A 100 -12.66 -9.59 -16.63
C PHE A 100 -13.02 -10.64 -17.70
N LYS A 101 -13.07 -10.27 -18.99
CA LYS A 101 -13.26 -11.21 -20.11
C LYS A 101 -11.97 -11.88 -20.57
N LEU A 102 -10.82 -11.39 -20.10
CA LEU A 102 -9.53 -11.90 -20.54
C LEU A 102 -9.34 -13.34 -20.08
N THR A 103 -8.87 -14.17 -21.01
CA THR A 103 -8.48 -15.57 -20.75
C THR A 103 -6.97 -15.72 -20.63
N LYS A 104 -6.22 -14.68 -21.00
CA LYS A 104 -4.76 -14.60 -20.91
C LYS A 104 -4.28 -13.16 -20.94
N ALA A 105 -3.11 -12.90 -20.37
CA ALA A 105 -2.41 -11.62 -20.51
C ALA A 105 -0.89 -11.82 -20.66
N PRO A 106 -0.20 -10.98 -21.44
CA PRO A 106 1.26 -10.99 -21.49
C PRO A 106 1.84 -10.52 -20.15
N HIS A 107 2.75 -11.29 -19.58
CA HIS A 107 3.42 -10.88 -18.35
C HIS A 107 4.35 -9.69 -18.64
N PRO A 108 4.26 -8.56 -17.90
CA PRO A 108 5.01 -7.34 -18.23
C PRO A 108 6.54 -7.49 -18.16
N LEU A 109 7.02 -8.44 -17.34
CA LEU A 109 8.44 -8.73 -17.15
C LEU A 109 8.91 -10.04 -17.78
N GLY A 110 8.09 -10.69 -18.62
CA GLY A 110 8.45 -11.95 -19.27
C GLY A 110 7.75 -12.15 -20.60
N SER A 111 8.34 -12.90 -21.53
CA SER A 111 7.67 -13.23 -22.80
C SER A 111 6.66 -14.38 -22.68
N ARG A 112 6.05 -14.52 -21.50
CA ARG A 112 5.05 -15.54 -21.20
C ARG A 112 3.66 -14.94 -21.22
N GLU A 113 2.71 -15.66 -21.81
CA GLU A 113 1.29 -15.42 -21.54
C GLU A 113 0.92 -16.16 -20.27
N VAL A 114 0.25 -15.47 -19.36
CA VAL A 114 -0.31 -16.06 -18.14
C VAL A 114 -1.78 -16.31 -18.41
N ALA A 115 -2.24 -17.53 -18.17
CA ALA A 115 -3.65 -17.87 -18.26
C ALA A 115 -4.42 -17.14 -17.15
N ILE A 116 -5.59 -16.63 -17.49
CA ILE A 116 -6.45 -15.86 -16.59
C ILE A 116 -7.84 -16.48 -16.62
N SER A 117 -8.41 -16.76 -15.46
CA SER A 117 -9.80 -17.19 -15.36
C SER A 117 -10.74 -16.03 -15.76
N PRO A 118 -11.59 -16.18 -16.80
CA PRO A 118 -12.57 -15.17 -17.12
C PRO A 118 -13.67 -15.10 -16.05
N ARG A 119 -14.14 -13.89 -15.79
CA ARG A 119 -15.08 -13.52 -14.73
C ARG A 119 -16.33 -12.93 -15.38
N LEU A 120 -17.19 -13.81 -15.91
CA LEU A 120 -18.29 -13.39 -16.78
C LEU A 120 -19.33 -12.51 -16.05
N LYS A 121 -19.60 -12.79 -14.77
CA LYS A 121 -20.53 -11.98 -13.95
C LYS A 121 -19.98 -10.57 -13.72
N GLU A 122 -18.71 -10.46 -13.40
CA GLU A 122 -18.00 -9.19 -13.28
C GLU A 122 -17.99 -8.42 -14.60
N SER A 123 -17.72 -9.12 -15.71
CA SER A 123 -17.69 -8.52 -17.04
C SER A 123 -19.04 -8.01 -17.56
N SER A 124 -20.12 -8.33 -16.84
CA SER A 124 -21.49 -7.92 -17.14
C SER A 124 -21.95 -6.70 -16.33
N ILE A 125 -21.12 -6.22 -15.40
CA ILE A 125 -21.39 -5.00 -14.63
C ILE A 125 -21.49 -3.81 -15.60
N ASP A 126 -22.50 -2.96 -15.39
CA ASP A 126 -22.65 -1.72 -16.15
C ASP A 126 -21.68 -0.64 -15.60
N PRO A 127 -20.68 -0.18 -16.37
CA PRO A 127 -19.74 0.84 -15.94
C PRO A 127 -20.41 2.16 -15.54
N ALA A 128 -21.55 2.50 -16.16
CA ALA A 128 -22.28 3.72 -15.86
C ALA A 128 -22.92 3.67 -14.47
N LYS A 129 -23.35 2.48 -14.02
CA LYS A 129 -23.93 2.30 -12.69
C LYS A 129 -22.88 2.39 -11.59
N LEU A 130 -21.66 1.89 -11.82
CA LEU A 130 -20.57 2.05 -10.85
C LEU A 130 -20.24 3.53 -10.57
N LEU A 131 -20.41 4.38 -11.58
CA LEU A 131 -20.17 5.84 -11.51
C LEU A 131 -21.33 6.62 -10.88
N ASP A 132 -22.49 6.00 -10.70
CA ASP A 132 -23.70 6.64 -10.19
C ASP A 132 -23.93 6.25 -8.72
N GLU A 133 -23.66 7.18 -7.80
CA GLU A 133 -23.84 6.98 -6.36
C GLU A 133 -25.31 6.79 -5.94
N SER A 134 -26.28 7.09 -6.81
CA SER A 134 -27.69 6.75 -6.55
C SER A 134 -28.03 5.31 -6.94
N SER A 135 -27.15 4.65 -7.70
CA SER A 135 -27.32 3.25 -8.08
C SER A 135 -27.03 2.32 -6.90
N PRO A 136 -27.79 1.22 -6.73
CA PRO A 136 -27.42 0.14 -5.81
C PRO A 136 -26.10 -0.56 -6.16
N GLU A 137 -25.57 -0.29 -7.37
CA GLU A 137 -24.27 -0.78 -7.84
C GLU A 137 -23.18 0.30 -7.75
N GLY A 138 -23.49 1.50 -7.25
CA GLY A 138 -22.58 2.62 -7.16
C GLY A 138 -21.36 2.32 -6.28
N LEU A 139 -20.18 2.77 -6.70
CA LEU A 139 -18.97 2.75 -5.89
C LEU A 139 -18.89 4.02 -5.03
N HIS A 140 -18.89 3.82 -3.72
CA HIS A 140 -18.83 4.90 -2.74
C HIS A 140 -17.49 4.93 -2.01
N PRO A 141 -16.91 6.12 -1.77
CA PRO A 141 -15.69 6.23 -0.98
C PRO A 141 -15.98 5.84 0.48
N ILE A 142 -15.13 4.98 1.03
CA ILE A 142 -15.23 4.47 2.41
C ILE A 142 -14.00 4.79 3.25
N GLY A 143 -12.86 5.15 2.64
CA GLY A 143 -11.68 5.51 3.42
C GLY A 143 -10.54 6.14 2.62
N LEU A 144 -9.73 6.94 3.34
CA LEU A 144 -8.51 7.56 2.87
C LEU A 144 -7.35 7.18 3.78
N PHE A 145 -6.24 6.72 3.23
CA PHE A 145 -5.09 6.24 4.01
C PHE A 145 -3.77 6.74 3.46
N ASN A 146 -2.74 6.78 4.30
CA ASN A 146 -1.35 6.91 3.87
C ASN A 146 -0.54 5.69 4.30
N ARG A 147 0.52 5.41 3.54
CA ARG A 147 1.50 4.35 3.75
C ARG A 147 2.90 4.88 3.50
N PHE A 148 3.35 5.83 4.33
CA PHE A 148 4.75 6.26 4.29
C PHE A 148 5.73 5.11 4.60
N ASP A 149 5.26 4.07 5.29
CA ASP A 149 5.99 2.81 5.49
C ASP A 149 6.26 2.03 4.18
N GLN A 150 5.56 2.37 3.08
CA GLN A 150 5.80 1.81 1.75
C GLN A 150 6.68 2.70 0.86
N ALA A 151 7.22 3.80 1.40
CA ALA A 151 8.22 4.57 0.69
C ALA A 151 9.48 3.70 0.45
N PRO A 152 10.08 3.76 -0.75
CA PRO A 152 11.28 3.00 -1.05
C PRO A 152 12.48 3.59 -0.31
N GLU A 153 13.55 2.81 -0.14
CA GLU A 153 14.75 3.23 0.59
C GLU A 153 15.39 4.50 -0.01
N ASP A 154 15.25 4.72 -1.32
CA ASP A 154 15.76 5.87 -2.07
C ASP A 154 14.79 7.06 -2.13
N TRP A 155 13.58 6.92 -1.58
CA TRP A 155 12.55 7.97 -1.54
C TRP A 155 12.18 8.56 -2.91
N GLN A 156 12.24 7.78 -3.99
CA GLN A 156 11.73 8.23 -5.30
C GLN A 156 10.23 8.57 -5.29
N TYR A 157 9.45 8.02 -4.35
CA TYR A 157 8.06 8.41 -4.08
C TYR A 157 7.78 8.44 -2.57
N CYS A 158 6.76 9.20 -2.18
CA CYS A 158 6.41 9.51 -0.78
C CYS A 158 5.49 8.46 -0.14
N GLY A 159 5.78 7.18 -0.37
CA GLY A 159 4.88 6.09 -0.01
C GLY A 159 3.57 6.12 -0.80
N GLU A 160 2.57 5.39 -0.33
CA GLU A 160 1.27 5.34 -1.00
C GLU A 160 0.22 6.19 -0.29
N HIS A 161 -0.64 6.82 -1.08
CA HIS A 161 -1.83 7.53 -0.61
C HIS A 161 -3.06 6.90 -1.26
N ARG A 162 -3.97 6.40 -0.42
CA ARG A 162 -5.02 5.48 -0.85
C ARG A 162 -6.40 6.08 -0.72
N ILE A 163 -7.24 5.91 -1.74
CA ILE A 163 -8.70 6.07 -1.63
C ILE A 163 -9.37 4.71 -1.89
N VAL A 164 -10.28 4.33 -0.99
CA VAL A 164 -10.97 3.03 -1.02
C VAL A 164 -12.44 3.24 -1.32
N PHE A 165 -12.96 2.43 -2.23
CA PHE A 165 -14.36 2.39 -2.62
C PHE A 165 -14.98 1.04 -2.31
N ALA A 166 -16.27 1.05 -1.98
CA ALA A 166 -17.09 -0.14 -1.90
C ALA A 166 -18.41 0.05 -2.67
N GLN A 167 -18.86 -1.04 -3.28
CA GLN A 167 -20.18 -1.13 -3.88
C GLN A 167 -21.22 -1.23 -2.77
N GLY A 168 -22.26 -0.41 -2.87
CA GLY A 168 -23.44 -0.56 -2.03
C GLY A 168 -24.49 0.49 -2.35
N GLN A 169 -25.56 0.50 -1.58
CA GLN A 169 -26.59 1.53 -1.65
C GLN A 169 -26.57 2.34 -0.35
N ARG A 170 -26.61 3.66 -0.48
CA ARG A 170 -26.73 4.52 0.67
C ARG A 170 -28.16 4.53 1.21
N GLY A 171 -28.32 4.16 2.46
CA GLY A 171 -29.59 4.25 3.19
C GLY A 171 -29.96 5.71 3.50
N ALA A 172 -31.20 5.91 3.95
CA ALA A 172 -31.68 7.22 4.39
C ALA A 172 -30.92 7.76 5.62
N ASP A 173 -30.29 6.88 6.39
CA ASP A 173 -29.40 7.17 7.52
C ASP A 173 -27.98 7.57 7.09
N GLY A 174 -27.72 7.61 5.78
CA GLY A 174 -26.41 7.92 5.22
C GLY A 174 -25.41 6.77 5.31
N LEU A 175 -25.76 5.62 5.88
CA LEU A 175 -24.89 4.46 5.94
C LEU A 175 -24.93 3.70 4.61
N LEU A 176 -23.75 3.22 4.19
CA LEU A 176 -23.66 2.35 3.02
C LEU A 176 -24.08 0.96 3.45
N THR A 177 -25.20 0.48 2.91
CA THR A 177 -25.57 -0.93 3.02
C THR A 177 -24.99 -1.66 1.83
N GLY A 178 -23.98 -2.49 2.08
CA GLY A 178 -23.53 -3.48 1.10
C GLY A 178 -24.62 -4.54 0.86
N PRO A 179 -24.53 -5.32 -0.21
CA PRO A 179 -25.38 -6.50 -0.36
C PRO A 179 -25.28 -7.37 0.90
N LEU A 180 -26.42 -7.67 1.54
CA LEU A 180 -26.46 -8.56 2.71
C LEU A 180 -26.04 -9.98 2.26
N GLY A 181 -24.79 -10.37 2.52
CA GLY A 181 -24.28 -11.72 2.22
C GLY A 181 -22.82 -11.76 1.75
N THR A 182 -22.32 -12.96 1.43
CA THR A 182 -20.96 -13.21 0.93
C THR A 182 -20.79 -13.01 -0.58
N LEU A 183 -21.88 -12.67 -1.29
CA LEU A 183 -21.94 -12.53 -2.75
C LEU A 183 -22.33 -11.11 -3.15
N ASN A 184 -22.01 -10.73 -4.39
CA ASN A 184 -22.37 -9.45 -5.03
C ASN A 184 -21.64 -8.19 -4.54
N ARG A 185 -20.59 -8.35 -3.72
CA ARG A 185 -19.74 -7.25 -3.23
C ARG A 185 -18.66 -6.88 -4.24
N PHE A 186 -18.27 -5.61 -4.28
CA PHE A 186 -17.13 -5.14 -5.08
C PHE A 186 -16.42 -4.02 -4.33
N PHE A 187 -15.13 -4.18 -4.09
CA PHE A 187 -14.25 -3.15 -3.54
C PHE A 187 -13.22 -2.74 -4.58
N LEU A 188 -12.87 -1.45 -4.59
CA LEU A 188 -11.85 -0.91 -5.46
C LEU A 188 -10.97 0.06 -4.66
N ILE A 189 -9.66 -0.11 -4.72
CA ILE A 189 -8.70 0.75 -4.04
C ILE A 189 -7.72 1.34 -5.05
N PHE A 190 -7.52 2.64 -4.95
CA PHE A 190 -6.48 3.36 -5.69
C PHE A 190 -5.31 3.59 -4.74
N GLU A 191 -4.16 2.99 -5.02
CA GLU A 191 -2.96 3.06 -4.19
C GLU A 191 -1.91 3.94 -4.90
N ALA A 192 -2.03 5.25 -4.70
CA ALA A 192 -1.25 6.23 -5.44
C ALA A 192 0.18 6.33 -4.90
N ALA A 193 1.19 6.04 -5.72
CA ALA A 193 2.58 6.34 -5.41
C ALA A 193 2.90 7.78 -5.85
N VAL A 194 2.81 8.73 -4.92
CA VAL A 194 3.04 10.14 -5.22
C VAL A 194 4.53 10.40 -5.32
N ALA A 195 5.00 10.81 -6.50
CA ALA A 195 6.42 11.08 -6.75
C ALA A 195 6.98 12.10 -5.75
N ASN A 196 8.23 11.88 -5.33
CA ASN A 196 8.90 12.83 -4.46
C ASN A 196 9.14 14.14 -5.23
N PRO A 197 8.61 15.28 -4.78
CA PRO A 197 8.77 16.54 -5.50
C PRO A 197 10.21 17.09 -5.45
N ARG A 198 11.03 16.60 -4.52
CA ARG A 198 12.44 16.97 -4.32
C ARG A 198 13.28 15.73 -4.01
N PRO A 199 13.53 14.86 -5.02
CA PRO A 199 14.31 13.64 -4.82
C PRO A 199 15.75 13.93 -4.37
N ASP A 200 16.26 15.13 -4.69
CA ASP A 200 17.54 15.66 -4.22
C ASP A 200 17.63 15.84 -2.69
N LEU A 201 16.47 15.94 -2.03
CA LEU A 201 16.33 16.04 -0.57
C LEU A 201 15.93 14.71 0.09
N GLN A 202 15.89 13.61 -0.68
CA GLN A 202 15.43 12.30 -0.24
C GLN A 202 14.10 12.39 0.55
N LYS A 203 14.01 11.76 1.72
CA LYS A 203 12.82 11.78 2.58
C LYS A 203 12.29 13.18 2.86
N GLU A 204 13.15 14.19 2.99
CA GLU A 204 12.72 15.55 3.33
C GLU A 204 11.95 16.22 2.18
N GLY A 205 12.13 15.76 0.94
CA GLY A 205 11.29 16.18 -0.18
C GLY A 205 9.82 15.76 -0.01
N CYS A 206 9.54 14.70 0.75
CA CYS A 206 8.20 14.24 1.06
C CYS A 206 7.56 14.91 2.27
N ARG A 207 8.31 15.79 2.97
CA ARG A 207 7.83 16.45 4.19
C ARG A 207 6.50 17.19 4.02
N PRO A 208 6.21 17.91 2.92
CA PRO A 208 4.92 18.59 2.81
C PRO A 208 3.71 17.65 2.84
N ALA A 209 3.84 16.44 2.29
CA ALA A 209 2.79 15.43 2.41
C ALA A 209 2.69 14.92 3.86
N ALA A 210 3.83 14.66 4.51
CA ALA A 210 3.86 14.20 5.90
C ALA A 210 3.26 15.24 6.87
N ASP A 211 3.61 16.52 6.72
CA ASP A 211 3.11 17.63 7.52
C ASP A 211 1.59 17.80 7.36
N LEU A 212 1.04 17.56 6.17
CA LEU A 212 -0.41 17.53 5.98
C LEU A 212 -1.05 16.46 6.87
N TRP A 213 -0.55 15.23 6.82
CA TRP A 213 -1.10 14.10 7.58
C TRP A 213 -0.93 14.29 9.09
N LEU A 214 0.22 14.77 9.55
CA LEU A 214 0.47 15.12 10.95
C LEU A 214 -0.45 16.26 11.41
N GLY A 215 -0.64 17.26 10.56
CA GLY A 215 -1.50 18.42 10.81
C GLY A 215 -3.00 18.11 10.89
N LEU A 216 -3.45 16.94 10.41
CA LEU A 216 -4.86 16.53 10.58
C LEU A 216 -5.21 16.32 12.06
N LYS A 217 -4.25 15.89 12.90
CA LYS A 217 -4.48 15.72 14.34
C LYS A 217 -4.88 17.02 15.02
N GLN A 218 -4.31 18.13 14.58
CA GLN A 218 -4.56 19.46 15.14
C GLN A 218 -5.97 19.99 14.81
N LEU A 219 -6.66 19.39 13.84
CA LEU A 219 -8.04 19.75 13.50
C LEU A 219 -9.08 19.15 14.46
N GLY A 220 -8.67 18.22 15.32
CA GLY A 220 -9.57 17.59 16.29
C GLY A 220 -10.76 16.90 15.60
N THR A 221 -11.98 17.25 16.01
CA THR A 221 -13.24 16.70 15.50
C THR A 221 -13.88 17.55 14.39
N ASP A 222 -13.17 18.54 13.84
CA ASP A 222 -13.65 19.37 12.72
C ASP A 222 -13.55 18.60 11.39
N THR A 223 -14.53 17.74 11.17
CA THR A 223 -14.60 16.85 10.01
C THR A 223 -14.66 17.59 8.68
N HIS A 224 -15.24 18.79 8.65
CA HIS A 224 -15.28 19.64 7.46
C HIS A 224 -13.88 20.11 7.06
N LYS A 225 -13.09 20.63 8.00
CA LYS A 225 -11.69 21.04 7.71
C LYS A 225 -10.81 19.86 7.33
N VAL A 226 -11.04 18.68 7.92
CA VAL A 226 -10.34 17.45 7.53
C VAL A 226 -10.67 17.09 6.08
N ALA A 227 -11.96 17.08 5.72
CA ALA A 227 -12.43 16.81 4.37
C ALA A 227 -11.85 17.82 3.35
N GLU A 228 -11.86 19.12 3.68
CA GLU A 228 -11.30 20.16 2.83
C GLU A 228 -9.82 19.91 2.52
N ARG A 229 -9.01 19.67 3.56
CA ARG A 229 -7.56 19.47 3.42
C ARG A 229 -7.26 18.22 2.60
N LEU A 230 -7.97 17.12 2.88
CA LEU A 230 -7.81 15.87 2.14
C LEU A 230 -8.28 16.02 0.69
N HIS A 231 -9.41 16.67 0.43
CA HIS A 231 -9.92 16.87 -0.92
C HIS A 231 -8.95 17.71 -1.75
N ARG A 232 -8.40 18.78 -1.16
CA ARG A 232 -7.37 19.59 -1.80
C ARG A 232 -6.16 18.72 -2.15
N PHE A 233 -5.62 17.95 -1.20
CA PHE A 233 -4.48 17.08 -1.47
C PHE A 233 -4.78 16.06 -2.58
N TYR A 234 -5.94 15.41 -2.53
CA TYR A 234 -6.27 14.34 -3.45
C TYR A 234 -6.60 14.81 -4.87
N PHE A 235 -7.32 15.93 -5.02
CA PHE A 235 -7.85 16.37 -6.31
C PHE A 235 -7.20 17.64 -6.87
N LYS A 236 -6.56 18.44 -6.02
CA LYS A 236 -5.95 19.74 -6.41
C LYS A 236 -4.43 19.77 -6.21
N GLY A 237 -3.89 18.90 -5.36
CA GLY A 237 -2.47 18.89 -4.97
C GLY A 237 -2.18 19.79 -3.78
N LEU A 238 -0.90 19.95 -3.45
CA LEU A 238 -0.40 20.79 -2.36
C LEU A 238 0.64 21.77 -2.87
N SER A 239 0.54 23.00 -2.39
CA SER A 239 1.60 24.00 -2.51
C SER A 239 2.10 24.31 -1.11
N ALA A 240 3.33 23.92 -0.82
CA ALA A 240 3.96 24.17 0.45
C ALA A 240 4.54 25.60 0.51
N PRO A 241 4.62 26.23 1.70
CA PRO A 241 5.17 27.58 1.84
C PRO A 241 6.60 27.76 1.31
N ASN A 242 7.38 26.68 1.28
CA ASN A 242 8.74 26.66 0.73
C ASN A 242 8.79 26.52 -0.81
N GLY A 243 7.66 26.68 -1.50
CA GLY A 243 7.55 26.60 -2.96
C GLY A 243 7.49 25.17 -3.51
N VAL A 244 7.55 24.14 -2.66
CA VAL A 244 7.40 22.74 -3.11
C VAL A 244 5.95 22.48 -3.52
N VAL A 245 5.75 22.00 -4.74
CA VAL A 245 4.43 21.63 -5.27
C VAL A 245 4.32 20.12 -5.40
N ILE A 246 3.31 19.54 -4.77
CA ILE A 246 2.92 18.14 -4.93
C ILE A 246 1.69 18.09 -5.81
N PRO A 247 1.70 17.34 -6.93
CA PRO A 247 0.51 17.17 -7.75
C PRO A 247 -0.64 16.49 -6.98
N PRO A 248 -1.88 16.54 -7.48
CA PRO A 248 -2.99 15.78 -6.90
C PRO A 248 -2.61 14.32 -6.67
N VAL A 249 -2.99 13.74 -5.53
CA VAL A 249 -2.81 12.29 -5.28
C VAL A 249 -3.46 11.48 -6.39
N ILE A 250 -4.68 11.86 -6.78
CA ILE A 250 -5.35 11.27 -7.93
C ILE A 250 -4.72 11.84 -9.20
N HIS A 251 -3.81 11.07 -9.79
CA HIS A 251 -3.18 11.39 -11.06
C HIS A 251 -2.82 10.08 -11.77
N ALA A 252 -3.04 10.02 -13.09
CA ALA A 252 -2.74 8.84 -13.92
C ALA A 252 -1.32 8.28 -13.71
N ARG A 253 -0.32 9.15 -13.46
CA ARG A 253 1.09 8.77 -13.23
C ARG A 253 1.36 8.09 -11.89
N HIS A 254 0.42 8.12 -10.95
CA HIS A 254 0.59 7.54 -9.62
C HIS A 254 0.02 6.12 -9.52
N TYR A 255 -0.50 5.57 -10.61
CA TYR A 255 -1.19 4.27 -10.63
C TYR A 255 -0.57 3.33 -11.65
N GLY A 256 0.73 3.08 -11.55
CA GLY A 256 1.47 2.21 -12.45
C GLY A 256 2.76 2.87 -12.87
N ASN A 257 3.29 2.54 -14.04
CA ASN A 257 4.67 2.85 -14.42
C ASN A 257 5.16 4.28 -14.02
N PRO A 258 6.11 4.44 -13.08
CA PRO A 258 6.88 3.37 -12.45
C PRO A 258 6.28 2.74 -11.18
N PHE A 259 5.37 3.41 -10.44
CA PHE A 259 4.85 2.95 -9.14
C PHE A 259 3.36 3.20 -8.90
N GLY A 260 2.81 2.49 -7.92
CA GLY A 260 1.42 2.58 -7.53
C GLY A 260 0.54 1.68 -8.38
N GLN A 261 -0.70 1.51 -7.95
CA GLN A 261 -1.58 0.49 -8.51
C GLN A 261 -3.04 0.78 -8.20
N VAL A 262 -3.94 0.11 -8.93
CA VAL A 262 -5.36 0.05 -8.62
C VAL A 262 -5.72 -1.42 -8.42
N ARG A 263 -6.38 -1.75 -7.31
CA ARG A 263 -6.73 -3.14 -6.98
C ARG A 263 -8.20 -3.27 -6.70
N GLY A 264 -8.79 -4.38 -7.09
CA GLY A 264 -10.22 -4.62 -6.92
C GLY A 264 -10.52 -6.03 -6.47
N ASN A 265 -11.40 -6.15 -5.49
CA ASN A 265 -11.88 -7.42 -4.95
C ASN A 265 -13.35 -7.60 -5.31
N THR A 266 -13.67 -8.66 -6.04
CA THR A 266 -15.03 -8.91 -6.51
C THR A 266 -15.57 -10.24 -6.00
N PHE A 267 -16.83 -10.21 -5.60
CA PHE A 267 -17.61 -11.34 -5.09
C PHE A 267 -18.84 -11.62 -5.96
N LYS A 268 -18.87 -11.14 -7.22
CA LYS A 268 -19.99 -11.42 -8.14
C LYS A 268 -20.03 -12.91 -8.49
N GLN A 269 -18.87 -13.54 -8.61
CA GLN A 269 -18.70 -14.98 -8.80
C GLN A 269 -17.79 -15.56 -7.71
N LEU A 270 -18.00 -16.85 -7.37
CA LEU A 270 -17.07 -17.61 -6.54
C LEU A 270 -16.15 -18.51 -7.39
N PRO A 271 -14.93 -18.81 -6.91
CA PRO A 271 -14.27 -18.12 -5.80
C PRO A 271 -14.07 -16.63 -6.13
N TRP A 272 -14.01 -15.79 -5.10
CA TRP A 272 -13.76 -14.35 -5.30
C TRP A 272 -12.35 -14.15 -5.85
N GLU A 273 -12.09 -13.02 -6.50
CA GLU A 273 -10.74 -12.71 -6.99
C GLU A 273 -10.32 -11.26 -6.69
N LEU A 274 -9.03 -11.09 -6.38
CA LEU A 274 -8.36 -9.80 -6.46
C LEU A 274 -7.75 -9.65 -7.85
N ARG A 275 -7.96 -8.48 -8.46
CA ARG A 275 -7.31 -8.05 -9.70
C ARG A 275 -6.54 -6.76 -9.47
N GLU A 276 -5.46 -6.58 -10.22
CA GLU A 276 -4.65 -5.36 -10.23
C GLU A 276 -4.64 -4.73 -11.63
N TRP A 277 -4.63 -3.40 -11.66
CA TRP A 277 -4.54 -2.60 -12.86
C TRP A 277 -3.56 -1.46 -12.69
N HIS A 278 -2.91 -1.12 -13.79
CA HIS A 278 -2.23 0.17 -13.99
C HIS A 278 -3.11 1.10 -14.82
N VAL A 279 -2.83 2.40 -14.76
CA VAL A 279 -3.49 3.42 -15.56
C VAL A 279 -2.59 3.83 -16.72
N GLU A 280 -3.10 3.73 -17.94
CA GLU A 280 -2.42 4.20 -19.14
C GLU A 280 -2.37 5.73 -19.16
N LEU A 281 -1.16 6.31 -19.22
CA LEU A 281 -0.94 7.75 -19.07
C LEU A 281 -1.63 8.61 -20.14
N SER A 282 -1.80 8.08 -21.36
CA SER A 282 -2.35 8.83 -22.49
C SER A 282 -3.87 8.84 -22.53
N THR A 283 -4.52 7.82 -21.98
CA THR A 283 -5.99 7.64 -22.09
C THR A 283 -6.71 7.58 -20.74
N GLY A 284 -5.98 7.35 -19.65
CA GLY A 284 -6.55 7.06 -18.34
C GLY A 284 -7.16 5.66 -18.21
N LYS A 285 -7.06 4.79 -19.22
CA LYS A 285 -7.63 3.44 -19.20
C LYS A 285 -6.89 2.54 -18.21
N PHE A 286 -7.64 1.64 -17.59
CA PHE A 286 -7.08 0.54 -16.80
C PHE A 286 -6.50 -0.54 -17.71
N LEU A 287 -5.25 -0.90 -17.43
CA LEU A 287 -4.49 -1.99 -18.05
C LEU A 287 -4.26 -3.08 -16.99
N PRO A 288 -4.67 -4.33 -17.22
CA PRO A 288 -4.43 -5.42 -16.29
C PRO A 288 -2.94 -5.58 -15.99
N ALA A 289 -2.62 -5.80 -14.71
CA ALA A 289 -1.27 -6.02 -14.23
C ALA A 289 -1.22 -7.25 -13.33
N PRO A 290 -0.05 -7.91 -13.20
CA PRO A 290 0.16 -8.91 -12.16
C PRO A 290 -0.13 -8.31 -10.78
N VAL A 291 -0.82 -9.06 -9.93
CA VAL A 291 -1.08 -8.70 -8.55
C VAL A 291 0.24 -8.69 -7.79
N GLY A 292 0.66 -7.50 -7.36
CA GLY A 292 1.88 -7.33 -6.57
C GLY A 292 1.88 -8.22 -5.33
N THR A 293 3.06 -8.74 -4.99
CA THR A 293 3.28 -9.61 -3.82
C THR A 293 2.44 -10.90 -3.78
N ASN A 294 2.02 -11.40 -4.96
CA ASN A 294 1.26 -12.64 -5.09
C ASN A 294 1.91 -13.60 -6.11
N PRO A 295 3.03 -14.27 -5.74
CA PRO A 295 3.65 -15.24 -6.62
C PRO A 295 2.70 -16.37 -6.99
N GLN A 296 2.82 -16.88 -8.21
CA GLN A 296 1.97 -17.96 -8.69
C GLN A 296 2.11 -19.20 -7.78
N PRO A 297 1.00 -19.81 -7.31
CA PRO A 297 1.06 -20.88 -6.29
C PRO A 297 1.87 -22.10 -6.72
N ALA A 298 1.86 -22.41 -8.01
CA ALA A 298 2.63 -23.51 -8.58
C ALA A 298 4.15 -23.40 -8.35
N PHE A 299 4.68 -22.20 -8.07
CA PHE A 299 6.10 -22.02 -7.78
C PHE A 299 6.54 -22.59 -6.43
N TYR A 300 5.61 -22.85 -5.50
CA TYR A 300 5.90 -23.48 -4.21
C TYR A 300 5.91 -25.02 -4.26
N THR A 301 5.47 -25.63 -5.37
CA THR A 301 5.47 -27.09 -5.54
C THR A 301 6.89 -27.64 -5.76
N PRO A 302 7.17 -28.92 -5.47
CA PRO A 302 8.49 -29.51 -5.68
C PRO A 302 9.01 -29.32 -7.12
N PRO A 303 10.32 -29.06 -7.34
CA PRO A 303 10.88 -28.78 -8.66
C PRO A 303 10.50 -29.81 -9.74
N GLU A 304 10.41 -31.08 -9.36
CA GLU A 304 10.06 -32.23 -10.18
C GLU A 304 8.57 -32.27 -10.59
N THR A 305 7.70 -31.51 -9.92
CA THR A 305 6.28 -31.42 -10.25
C THR A 305 6.10 -30.58 -11.51
N ASN A 306 5.73 -31.24 -12.60
CA ASN A 306 5.31 -30.59 -13.83
C ASN A 306 3.92 -29.97 -13.66
N VAL A 307 3.84 -28.64 -13.72
CA VAL A 307 2.57 -27.90 -13.69
C VAL A 307 2.34 -27.28 -15.07
N SER A 308 1.18 -27.56 -15.66
CA SER A 308 0.82 -27.01 -16.97
C SER A 308 0.84 -25.48 -16.96
N GLY A 309 1.39 -24.88 -18.01
CA GLY A 309 1.49 -23.41 -18.13
C GLY A 309 2.61 -22.76 -17.30
N ILE A 310 3.40 -23.55 -16.56
CA ILE A 310 4.52 -23.07 -15.77
C ILE A 310 5.83 -23.47 -16.44
N ASP A 311 6.67 -22.47 -16.74
CA ASP A 311 8.03 -22.70 -17.22
C ASP A 311 8.90 -23.26 -16.07
N PRO A 312 9.46 -24.48 -16.20
CA PRO A 312 10.30 -25.08 -15.17
C PRO A 312 11.53 -24.23 -14.79
N ALA A 313 12.10 -23.48 -15.74
CA ALA A 313 13.23 -22.60 -15.47
C ALA A 313 12.83 -21.38 -14.62
N VAL A 314 11.64 -20.81 -14.89
CA VAL A 314 11.11 -19.69 -14.10
C VAL A 314 10.76 -20.15 -12.68
N LYS A 315 10.16 -21.34 -12.55
CA LYS A 315 9.90 -21.96 -11.25
C LYS A 315 11.18 -22.19 -10.46
N LYS A 316 12.22 -22.74 -11.09
CA LYS A 316 13.53 -22.91 -10.45
C LYS A 316 14.13 -21.57 -10.00
N ALA A 317 14.10 -20.55 -10.86
CA ALA A 317 14.60 -19.21 -10.53
C ALA A 317 13.84 -18.58 -9.35
N PHE A 318 12.52 -18.75 -9.29
CA PHE A 318 11.73 -18.34 -8.13
C PHE A 318 12.24 -19.01 -6.85
N GLN A 319 12.38 -20.34 -6.87
CA GLN A 319 12.77 -21.12 -5.71
C GLN A 319 14.19 -20.75 -5.21
N GLU A 320 15.12 -20.51 -6.13
CA GLU A 320 16.47 -20.03 -5.80
C GLU A 320 16.44 -18.64 -5.13
N VAL A 321 15.67 -17.68 -5.69
CA VAL A 321 15.52 -16.34 -5.11
C VAL A 321 14.83 -16.42 -3.75
N PHE A 322 13.82 -17.27 -3.62
CA PHE A 322 13.08 -17.48 -2.38
C PHE A 322 14.02 -17.97 -1.27
N VAL A 323 14.77 -19.04 -1.52
CA VAL A 323 15.73 -19.59 -0.57
C VAL A 323 16.81 -18.55 -0.22
N LYS A 324 17.35 -17.84 -1.21
CA LYS A 324 18.43 -16.88 -0.98
C LYS A 324 17.99 -15.63 -0.19
N ARG A 325 16.79 -15.11 -0.43
CA ARG A 325 16.34 -13.81 0.11
C ARG A 325 15.25 -13.94 1.16
N VAL A 326 14.15 -14.62 0.85
CA VAL A 326 12.98 -14.68 1.75
C VAL A 326 13.31 -15.43 3.03
N VAL A 327 14.03 -16.55 2.92
CA VAL A 327 14.45 -17.32 4.10
C VAL A 327 15.44 -16.50 4.94
N ALA A 328 16.37 -15.79 4.30
CA ALA A 328 17.33 -14.94 5.00
C ALA A 328 16.67 -13.79 5.75
N ASP A 329 15.72 -13.09 5.11
CA ASP A 329 14.94 -12.04 5.75
C ASP A 329 14.14 -12.59 6.95
N ALA A 330 13.51 -13.76 6.80
CA ALA A 330 12.72 -14.36 7.86
C ALA A 330 13.56 -14.74 9.07
N VAL A 331 14.74 -15.33 8.85
CA VAL A 331 15.71 -15.67 9.91
C VAL A 331 16.21 -14.40 10.60
N ALA A 332 16.63 -13.39 9.85
CA ALA A 332 17.13 -12.12 10.40
C ALA A 332 16.06 -11.40 11.23
N SER A 333 14.82 -11.36 10.73
CA SER A 333 13.68 -10.79 11.47
C SER A 333 13.41 -11.55 12.77
N ASN A 334 13.49 -12.89 12.75
CA ASN A 334 13.29 -13.70 13.95
C ASN A 334 14.40 -13.48 14.99
N GLN A 335 15.65 -13.33 14.55
CA GLN A 335 16.78 -12.98 15.42
C GLN A 335 16.56 -11.62 16.09
N GLY A 336 16.07 -10.63 15.34
CA GLY A 336 15.75 -9.30 15.89
C GLY A 336 14.60 -9.27 16.91
N LEU A 337 13.84 -10.37 17.08
CA LEU A 337 12.82 -10.46 18.14
C LEU A 337 13.47 -10.62 19.52
N ALA A 338 14.64 -11.27 19.61
CA ALA A 338 15.31 -11.51 20.88
C ALA A 338 15.71 -10.21 21.60
N ASP A 339 15.96 -9.15 20.85
CA ASP A 339 16.33 -7.83 21.36
C ASP A 339 15.11 -7.01 21.85
N ARG A 340 13.89 -7.57 21.75
CA ARG A 340 12.65 -6.87 22.09
C ARG A 340 11.94 -7.49 23.29
N PRO A 341 11.24 -6.69 24.11
CA PRO A 341 10.33 -7.21 25.14
C PRO A 341 9.30 -8.17 24.55
N ALA A 342 9.00 -9.27 25.25
CA ALA A 342 8.12 -10.33 24.76
C ALA A 342 6.71 -9.84 24.39
N ASP A 343 6.21 -8.84 25.11
CA ASP A 343 4.92 -8.19 24.88
C ASP A 343 4.88 -7.28 23.64
N GLU A 344 6.04 -6.87 23.11
CA GLU A 344 6.14 -6.07 21.88
C GLU A 344 6.40 -6.93 20.63
N GLN A 345 6.87 -8.16 20.79
CA GLN A 345 7.30 -9.02 19.69
C GLN A 345 6.17 -9.37 18.71
N GLN A 346 4.93 -9.57 19.19
CA GLN A 346 3.79 -9.80 18.31
C GLN A 346 3.52 -8.60 17.40
N THR A 347 3.46 -7.40 17.99
CA THR A 347 3.23 -6.17 17.23
C THR A 347 4.36 -5.92 16.23
N HIS A 348 5.61 -6.12 16.65
CA HIS A 348 6.75 -5.98 15.78
C HIS A 348 6.68 -6.92 14.58
N LEU A 349 6.46 -8.22 14.83
CA LEU A 349 6.44 -9.21 13.77
C LEU A 349 5.24 -9.05 12.85
N VAL A 350 4.06 -8.66 13.33
CA VAL A 350 2.89 -8.40 12.45
C VAL A 350 3.15 -7.21 11.52
N ASN A 351 3.77 -6.14 12.02
CA ASN A 351 3.99 -4.92 11.23
C ASN A 351 5.14 -5.03 10.24
N ARG A 352 6.21 -5.75 10.60
CA ARG A 352 7.39 -5.91 9.73
C ARG A 352 7.34 -7.20 8.91
N ASN A 353 6.66 -8.23 9.40
CA ASN A 353 6.50 -9.60 8.89
C ASN A 353 7.80 -10.35 8.54
N GLY A 354 8.94 -9.67 8.46
CA GLY A 354 10.24 -10.25 8.24
C GLY A 354 10.44 -10.89 6.87
N VAL A 355 9.50 -10.75 5.94
CA VAL A 355 9.67 -11.20 4.56
C VAL A 355 9.27 -10.05 3.65
N ARG A 356 10.18 -9.65 2.76
CA ARG A 356 9.85 -8.68 1.72
C ARG A 356 8.89 -9.37 0.74
N GLY A 357 7.60 -9.09 0.86
CA GLY A 357 6.56 -9.63 -0.04
C GLY A 357 6.78 -9.28 -1.51
N ASN A 358 7.60 -8.27 -1.79
CA ASN A 358 8.01 -7.88 -3.14
C ASN A 358 9.12 -8.80 -3.67
N LEU A 359 8.80 -10.10 -3.76
CA LEU A 359 9.49 -10.98 -4.69
C LEU A 359 9.41 -10.37 -6.09
N ILE A 360 10.43 -10.58 -6.91
CA ILE A 360 10.56 -9.96 -8.24
C ILE A 360 9.22 -10.09 -8.96
N ALA A 361 8.63 -8.96 -9.38
CA ALA A 361 7.29 -8.92 -9.98
C ALA A 361 7.11 -9.87 -11.19
N ALA A 362 8.21 -10.38 -11.75
CA ALA A 362 8.28 -11.48 -12.71
C ALA A 362 7.51 -12.75 -12.29
N PHE A 363 7.37 -12.99 -10.98
CA PHE A 363 6.77 -14.21 -10.44
C PHE A 363 5.28 -14.05 -10.08
N ASN A 364 4.75 -12.84 -10.14
CA ASN A 364 3.37 -12.58 -9.72
C ASN A 364 2.37 -13.11 -10.75
N ASP A 365 1.19 -13.47 -10.26
CA ASP A 365 0.05 -13.86 -11.10
C ASP A 365 -0.91 -12.67 -11.29
N PHE A 366 -1.73 -12.68 -12.35
CA PHE A 366 -2.75 -11.65 -12.64
C PHE A 366 -4.01 -11.77 -11.77
N VAL A 367 -4.07 -12.82 -10.96
CA VAL A 367 -5.20 -13.16 -10.12
C VAL A 367 -4.66 -13.53 -8.74
N SER A 368 -5.37 -13.11 -7.70
CA SER A 368 -5.33 -13.80 -6.42
C SER A 368 -6.69 -14.37 -6.08
N ASP A 369 -6.68 -15.64 -5.67
CA ASP A 369 -7.80 -16.37 -5.07
C ASP A 369 -7.32 -16.90 -3.71
N ALA A 370 -7.26 -15.99 -2.74
CA ALA A 370 -6.92 -16.30 -1.36
C ALA A 370 -8.16 -16.72 -0.54
N GLY A 371 -9.18 -17.28 -1.18
CA GLY A 371 -10.47 -17.56 -0.56
C GLY A 371 -10.52 -18.76 0.38
N PRO A 372 -11.71 -19.04 0.95
CA PRO A 372 -11.93 -20.29 1.68
C PRO A 372 -11.68 -21.49 0.74
N PRO A 373 -11.42 -22.70 1.30
CA PRO A 373 -10.92 -23.84 0.54
C PRO A 373 -11.61 -24.10 -0.81
N PRO A 374 -10.84 -24.44 -1.87
CA PRO A 374 -9.39 -24.63 -1.86
C PRO A 374 -8.63 -23.28 -1.81
N ARG A 375 -7.66 -23.17 -0.88
CA ARG A 375 -6.89 -21.93 -0.61
C ARG A 375 -5.76 -21.81 -1.64
N ASN A 376 -6.11 -21.60 -2.90
CA ASN A 376 -5.20 -21.75 -4.04
C ASN A 376 -3.89 -20.96 -3.88
N ASP A 377 -3.92 -19.81 -3.22
CA ASP A 377 -2.75 -18.97 -2.96
C ASP A 377 -1.98 -19.27 -1.66
N ASP A 378 -2.36 -20.28 -0.87
CA ASP A 378 -1.65 -20.64 0.38
C ASP A 378 -0.31 -21.36 0.06
N PRO A 379 0.86 -20.74 0.31
CA PRO A 379 2.15 -21.39 0.08
C PRO A 379 2.35 -22.63 0.96
N ASN A 380 1.51 -22.82 1.98
CA ASN A 380 1.54 -23.94 2.92
C ASN A 380 0.44 -24.99 2.69
N GLN A 381 -0.14 -25.07 1.49
CA GLN A 381 -0.99 -26.20 1.07
C GLN A 381 -0.26 -27.54 1.16
N SER A 382 -0.99 -28.64 1.39
CA SER A 382 -0.43 -29.98 1.64
C SER A 382 0.50 -30.49 0.53
N GLU A 383 0.18 -30.19 -0.72
CA GLU A 383 0.99 -30.51 -1.90
C GLU A 383 2.33 -29.75 -1.96
N ASN A 384 2.45 -28.66 -1.21
CA ASN A 384 3.64 -27.84 -1.11
C ASN A 384 4.47 -28.15 0.15
N ARG A 385 4.07 -29.11 1.00
CA ARG A 385 4.72 -29.38 2.30
C ARG A 385 5.87 -30.38 2.27
N THR A 386 6.10 -31.06 1.15
CA THR A 386 7.17 -32.05 0.99
C THR A 386 8.02 -31.76 -0.25
N GLY A 387 9.12 -32.48 -0.43
CA GLY A 387 9.97 -32.41 -1.63
C GLY A 387 11.16 -31.46 -1.54
N ALA A 388 11.96 -31.44 -2.61
CA ALA A 388 13.30 -30.84 -2.63
C ALA A 388 13.31 -29.33 -2.34
N PHE A 389 12.24 -28.59 -2.67
CA PHE A 389 12.15 -27.17 -2.34
C PHE A 389 12.04 -26.92 -0.83
N ARG A 390 11.25 -27.73 -0.10
CA ARG A 390 11.14 -27.63 1.36
C ARG A 390 12.45 -28.02 2.04
N GLU A 391 13.16 -29.01 1.52
CA GLU A 391 14.51 -29.37 1.98
C GLU A 391 15.51 -28.23 1.77
N ALA A 392 15.47 -27.54 0.62
CA ALA A 392 16.32 -26.38 0.38
C ALA A 392 16.04 -25.23 1.36
N VAL A 393 14.77 -24.96 1.66
CA VAL A 393 14.38 -23.98 2.69
C VAL A 393 14.90 -24.40 4.06
N LYS A 394 14.72 -25.67 4.45
CA LYS A 394 15.23 -26.20 5.71
C LYS A 394 16.75 -26.04 5.83
N ASN A 395 17.48 -26.48 4.81
CA ASN A 395 18.94 -26.40 4.80
C ASN A 395 19.42 -24.96 4.94
N LYS A 396 18.72 -24.00 4.32
CA LYS A 396 19.05 -22.58 4.45
C LYS A 396 18.74 -22.02 5.83
N ILE A 397 17.65 -22.43 6.46
CA ILE A 397 17.36 -22.08 7.86
C ILE A 397 18.47 -22.61 8.78
N ASP A 398 18.85 -23.88 8.62
CA ASP A 398 19.89 -24.52 9.43
C ASP A 398 21.26 -23.85 9.22
N GLU A 399 21.60 -23.48 7.98
CA GLU A 399 22.81 -22.74 7.62
C GLU A 399 22.89 -21.37 8.31
N LEU A 400 21.77 -20.65 8.40
CA LEU A 400 21.70 -19.31 8.97
C LEU A 400 21.46 -19.30 10.49
N LYS A 401 21.28 -20.48 11.11
CA LYS A 401 20.99 -20.60 12.53
C LYS A 401 22.22 -20.22 13.38
N PRO A 402 22.09 -19.33 14.38
CA PRO A 402 23.20 -19.01 15.27
C PRO A 402 23.66 -20.24 16.09
N PRO A 403 24.97 -20.46 16.29
CA PRO A 403 25.51 -21.60 17.04
C PRO A 403 25.09 -21.67 18.52
N THR A 404 24.65 -20.55 19.11
CA THR A 404 24.49 -20.39 20.57
C THR A 404 23.05 -20.37 21.06
N ALA A 405 22.06 -20.56 20.18
CA ALA A 405 20.69 -20.29 20.55
C ALA A 405 19.97 -21.57 21.06
N GLY A 406 19.95 -21.73 22.39
CA GLY A 406 19.02 -22.61 23.10
C GLY A 406 17.75 -21.83 23.47
N GLY A 407 16.57 -22.35 23.13
CA GLY A 407 15.26 -21.71 23.33
C GLY A 407 14.55 -21.37 22.01
N SER A 408 13.22 -21.22 21.98
CA SER A 408 12.45 -20.96 20.75
C SER A 408 12.78 -19.63 20.05
N ALA A 409 13.51 -18.72 20.71
CA ALA A 409 14.11 -17.54 20.10
C ALA A 409 15.26 -17.88 19.10
N SER A 410 15.63 -19.16 18.96
CA SER A 410 16.79 -19.63 18.20
C SER A 410 16.58 -19.95 16.73
N GLY A 411 15.35 -19.98 16.23
CA GLY A 411 15.11 -20.36 14.83
C GLY A 411 13.68 -20.13 14.38
N VAL A 412 13.54 -19.84 13.09
CA VAL A 412 12.26 -19.81 12.38
C VAL A 412 12.05 -21.19 11.74
N SER A 413 10.86 -21.75 11.87
CA SER A 413 10.47 -23.00 11.20
C SER A 413 10.09 -22.75 9.74
N ILE A 414 10.10 -23.82 8.93
CA ILE A 414 9.67 -23.74 7.53
C ILE A 414 8.22 -23.24 7.44
N ASP A 415 7.35 -23.72 8.32
CA ASP A 415 5.93 -23.31 8.33
C ASP A 415 5.76 -21.84 8.72
N GLU A 416 6.54 -21.32 9.66
CA GLU A 416 6.54 -19.88 9.98
C GLU A 416 7.00 -19.04 8.79
N VAL A 417 8.04 -19.46 8.04
CA VAL A 417 8.46 -18.77 6.81
C VAL A 417 7.31 -18.74 5.79
N MET A 418 6.66 -19.88 5.54
CA MET A 418 5.57 -19.96 4.57
C MET A 418 4.33 -19.19 5.03
N ASN A 419 3.99 -19.23 6.33
CA ASN A 419 2.89 -18.48 6.90
C ASN A 419 3.15 -16.96 6.81
N ARG A 420 4.40 -16.49 7.01
CA ARG A 420 4.78 -15.09 6.78
C ARG A 420 4.58 -14.68 5.32
N VAL A 421 4.98 -15.54 4.38
CA VAL A 421 4.78 -15.31 2.93
C VAL A 421 3.29 -15.22 2.60
N GLY A 422 2.47 -16.15 3.11
CA GLY A 422 1.02 -16.10 2.98
C GLY A 422 0.40 -14.86 3.63
N ALA A 423 0.98 -14.36 4.72
CA ALA A 423 0.56 -13.13 5.39
C ALA A 423 0.95 -11.86 4.62
N THR A 424 2.07 -11.86 3.87
CA THR A 424 2.41 -10.76 2.95
C THR A 424 1.68 -10.80 1.62
N SER A 425 1.20 -11.98 1.20
CA SER A 425 0.35 -12.08 0.03
C SER A 425 -1.07 -11.62 0.36
N CYS A 426 -1.96 -11.76 -0.62
CA CYS A 426 -3.38 -11.50 -0.47
C CYS A 426 -4.00 -12.32 0.70
N GLY A 427 -3.40 -13.45 1.10
CA GLY A 427 -3.84 -14.26 2.24
C GLY A 427 -3.86 -13.56 3.60
N GLY A 428 -2.96 -12.60 3.81
CA GLY A 428 -2.89 -11.79 5.03
C GLY A 428 -4.14 -10.95 5.26
N CYS A 429 -4.73 -10.44 4.19
CA CYS A 429 -5.97 -9.68 4.23
C CYS A 429 -7.20 -10.60 4.17
N HIS A 430 -7.10 -11.72 3.43
CA HIS A 430 -8.23 -12.52 2.97
C HIS A 430 -8.45 -13.84 3.71
N GLN A 431 -8.17 -13.81 5.02
CA GLN A 431 -8.51 -14.81 6.04
C GLN A 431 -7.64 -16.06 6.11
N PHE A 432 -7.04 -16.56 5.02
CA PHE A 432 -6.34 -17.84 5.12
C PHE A 432 -5.11 -17.77 6.03
N SER A 433 -4.48 -16.60 6.16
CA SER A 433 -3.35 -16.39 7.08
C SER A 433 -3.81 -16.06 8.51
N ALA A 434 -5.03 -15.56 8.68
CA ALA A 434 -5.67 -15.30 9.97
C ALA A 434 -6.24 -16.60 10.56
N LYS A 435 -5.35 -17.56 10.86
CA LYS A 435 -5.68 -18.91 11.32
C LYS A 435 -5.87 -18.96 12.85
N GLN A 436 -6.32 -20.11 13.38
CA GLN A 436 -6.67 -20.25 14.80
C GLN A 436 -5.41 -20.22 15.69
N PRO A 437 -5.40 -19.46 16.80
CA PRO A 437 -4.22 -19.34 17.66
C PRO A 437 -3.73 -20.64 18.31
N ALA A 438 -4.59 -21.65 18.37
CA ALA A 438 -4.33 -22.90 19.06
C ALA A 438 -3.57 -23.93 18.21
N ASN A 439 -3.30 -23.65 16.93
CA ASN A 439 -2.59 -24.57 16.05
C ASN A 439 -1.16 -24.06 15.79
N PRO A 440 -0.11 -24.75 16.26
CA PRO A 440 1.28 -24.36 15.99
C PRO A 440 1.62 -24.25 14.50
N ALA A 441 0.90 -24.97 13.61
CA ALA A 441 1.10 -24.89 12.16
C ALA A 441 0.63 -23.55 11.55
N ASP A 442 0.00 -22.69 12.34
CA ASP A 442 -0.70 -21.48 11.92
C ASP A 442 0.01 -20.20 12.40
N GLN A 443 1.11 -20.33 13.15
CA GLN A 443 1.88 -19.21 13.67
C GLN A 443 2.84 -18.64 12.62
N ILE A 444 3.10 -17.33 12.71
CA ILE A 444 4.10 -16.63 11.90
C ILE A 444 5.43 -16.50 12.66
N GLY A 445 5.46 -16.83 13.95
CA GLY A 445 6.68 -16.81 14.74
C GLY A 445 6.42 -17.33 16.15
N THR A 446 7.48 -17.39 16.94
CA THR A 446 7.41 -17.71 18.36
C THR A 446 8.15 -16.63 19.14
N SER A 447 7.54 -16.12 20.20
CA SER A 447 8.16 -15.11 21.06
C SER A 447 9.26 -15.71 21.94
N SER A 448 10.06 -14.84 22.58
CA SER A 448 11.12 -15.25 23.50
C SER A 448 10.61 -15.95 24.78
N ASP A 449 9.35 -15.73 25.17
CA ASP A 449 8.66 -16.47 26.23
C ASP A 449 7.91 -17.72 25.72
N ASN A 450 8.25 -18.18 24.50
CA ASN A 450 7.74 -19.39 23.87
C ASN A 450 6.21 -19.37 23.62
N LYS A 451 5.63 -18.19 23.39
CA LYS A 451 4.24 -18.05 22.97
C LYS A 451 4.13 -17.96 21.43
N PRO A 452 3.06 -18.52 20.84
CA PRO A 452 2.85 -18.40 19.40
C PRO A 452 2.51 -16.94 19.03
N ILE A 453 3.20 -16.42 18.02
CA ILE A 453 2.86 -15.16 17.36
C ILE A 453 2.01 -15.49 16.15
N VAL A 454 0.80 -14.94 16.10
CA VAL A 454 -0.21 -15.26 15.07
C VAL A 454 -0.60 -14.02 14.28
N TRP A 455 -0.97 -14.22 13.02
CA TRP A 455 -1.47 -13.14 12.18
C TRP A 455 -2.90 -12.74 12.61
N PRO A 456 -3.14 -11.48 13.02
CA PRO A 456 -4.46 -11.06 13.51
C PRO A 456 -5.57 -11.09 12.45
N ARG A 457 -6.83 -11.12 12.89
CA ARG A 457 -8.00 -11.21 11.99
C ARG A 457 -8.34 -9.87 11.32
N SER A 458 -8.72 -9.94 10.05
CA SER A 458 -9.41 -8.87 9.31
C SER A 458 -10.94 -8.90 9.56
N LEU A 459 -11.74 -8.08 8.86
CA LEU A 459 -13.21 -8.13 8.93
C LEU A 459 -13.80 -9.24 8.04
N GLY A 460 -13.23 -10.44 8.16
CA GLY A 460 -13.64 -11.56 7.33
C GLY A 460 -13.48 -11.28 5.83
N PHE A 461 -12.46 -10.50 5.45
CA PHE A 461 -11.87 -10.39 4.10
C PHE A 461 -11.20 -9.02 3.86
N VAL A 462 -11.75 -7.95 4.41
CA VAL A 462 -11.28 -6.57 4.20
C VAL A 462 -10.74 -5.95 5.49
N HIS A 463 -9.90 -4.92 5.35
CA HIS A 463 -9.51 -4.05 6.46
C HIS A 463 -10.50 -2.93 6.75
N ILE A 464 -11.33 -2.59 5.76
CA ILE A 464 -12.42 -1.63 5.86
C ILE A 464 -13.62 -2.19 5.08
N ASP A 465 -14.77 -2.30 5.73
CA ASP A 465 -15.99 -2.82 5.09
C ASP A 465 -16.87 -1.70 4.51
N GLU A 466 -18.02 -2.08 3.97
CA GLU A 466 -18.97 -1.17 3.35
C GLU A 466 -19.46 -0.09 4.34
N THR A 467 -19.63 -0.44 5.61
CA THR A 467 -20.01 0.54 6.66
C THR A 467 -18.81 1.33 7.18
N SER A 468 -17.66 1.16 6.53
CA SER A 468 -16.37 1.76 6.83
C SER A 468 -15.74 1.29 8.15
N ARG A 469 -16.33 0.29 8.82
CA ARG A 469 -15.74 -0.28 10.03
C ARG A 469 -14.34 -0.79 9.71
N LEU A 470 -13.39 -0.55 10.61
CA LEU A 470 -12.01 -1.02 10.47
C LEU A 470 -11.79 -2.37 11.15
N SER A 471 -10.91 -3.20 10.58
CA SER A 471 -10.49 -4.47 11.20
C SER A 471 -9.58 -4.28 12.41
N PRO A 472 -9.59 -5.20 13.39
CA PRO A 472 -8.63 -5.23 14.49
C PRO A 472 -7.17 -5.27 14.01
N LEU A 473 -6.85 -6.06 12.97
CA LEU A 473 -5.52 -6.06 12.37
C LEU A 473 -5.07 -4.65 11.90
N LEU A 474 -6.00 -3.87 11.36
CA LEU A 474 -5.69 -2.50 10.93
C LEU A 474 -5.55 -1.55 12.13
N THR A 475 -6.48 -1.58 13.10
CA THR A 475 -6.51 -0.64 14.23
C THR A 475 -5.44 -0.91 15.26
N ASP A 476 -5.20 -2.17 15.59
CA ASP A 476 -4.42 -2.57 16.76
C ASP A 476 -2.93 -2.75 16.41
N PHE A 477 -2.63 -2.97 15.12
CA PHE A 477 -1.27 -3.23 14.64
C PHE A 477 -0.82 -2.18 13.63
N PHE A 478 -1.42 -2.17 12.43
CA PHE A 478 -0.88 -1.40 11.31
C PHE A 478 -0.98 0.10 11.50
N LEU A 479 -2.11 0.64 11.97
CA LEU A 479 -2.27 2.08 12.12
C LEU A 479 -1.40 2.65 13.24
N ALA A 480 -1.17 1.88 14.31
CA ALA A 480 -0.26 2.27 15.38
C ALA A 480 1.18 2.37 14.87
N ASP A 481 1.70 1.33 14.21
CA ASP A 481 3.08 1.36 13.65
C ASP A 481 3.23 2.42 12.55
N ARG A 482 2.20 2.67 11.72
CA ARG A 482 2.22 3.78 10.75
C ARG A 482 2.29 5.15 11.41
N CYS A 483 1.58 5.34 12.52
CA CYS A 483 1.66 6.57 13.30
C CYS A 483 3.08 6.78 13.85
N GLU A 484 3.66 5.73 14.42
CA GLU A 484 5.01 5.76 14.97
C GLU A 484 6.04 6.03 13.88
N ASN A 485 5.99 5.31 12.76
CA ASN A 485 6.86 5.53 11.61
C ASN A 485 6.76 6.97 11.08
N LEU A 486 5.55 7.50 10.92
CA LEU A 486 5.37 8.87 10.44
C LEU A 486 6.00 9.90 11.39
N ASN A 487 5.80 9.72 12.71
CA ASN A 487 6.39 10.58 13.73
C ASN A 487 7.93 10.42 13.82
N GLU A 488 8.46 9.20 13.68
CA GLU A 488 9.90 8.96 13.71
C GLU A 488 10.57 9.62 12.51
N LEU A 489 9.98 9.49 11.33
CA LEU A 489 10.52 10.01 10.08
C LEU A 489 10.43 11.54 10.01
N PHE A 490 9.31 12.13 10.46
CA PHE A 490 8.96 13.53 10.19
C PHE A 490 8.52 14.35 11.41
N GLY A 491 8.39 13.76 12.60
CA GLY A 491 7.91 14.46 13.80
C GLY A 491 8.86 15.52 14.35
N LYS A 492 10.11 15.53 13.90
CA LYS A 492 11.07 16.62 14.16
C LYS A 492 11.04 17.64 13.02
N PRO A 493 11.23 18.95 13.31
CA PRO A 493 11.38 19.98 12.29
C PRO A 493 12.46 19.61 11.27
N ALA A 494 12.28 20.05 10.03
CA ALA A 494 13.28 19.86 8.99
C ALA A 494 14.63 20.48 9.40
N PRO A 495 15.78 19.86 9.05
CA PRO A 495 17.07 20.52 9.13
C PRO A 495 17.09 21.81 8.28
N PRO A 496 17.94 22.80 8.59
CA PRO A 496 18.13 23.97 7.74
C PRO A 496 18.47 23.57 6.30
N PHE A 497 17.95 24.34 5.33
CA PHE A 497 18.08 24.03 3.90
C PHE A 497 19.54 23.94 3.41
N ASP A 498 20.43 24.75 3.97
CA ASP A 498 21.86 24.76 3.63
C ASP A 498 22.57 23.45 4.03
N GLU A 499 22.09 22.78 5.10
CA GLU A 499 22.60 21.48 5.54
C GLU A 499 22.12 20.34 4.62
N LEU A 500 20.94 20.50 4.02
CA LEU A 500 20.38 19.52 3.08
C LEU A 500 21.07 19.61 1.71
N ALA A 501 21.34 20.81 1.21
CA ALA A 501 22.05 21.02 -0.06
C ALA A 501 23.49 20.48 -0.05
N ALA A 502 24.17 20.55 1.11
CA ALA A 502 25.52 19.99 1.28
C ALA A 502 25.54 18.45 1.24
N ARG A 503 24.46 17.77 1.64
CA ARG A 503 24.34 16.31 1.61
C ARG A 503 24.07 15.76 0.20
N THR A 504 23.38 16.54 -0.65
CA THR A 504 23.05 16.15 -2.03
C THR A 504 24.28 15.96 -2.92
N LEU A 505 25.39 16.67 -2.65
CA LEU A 505 26.62 16.57 -3.47
C LEU A 505 27.36 15.22 -3.32
N PHE A 506 27.07 14.45 -2.27
CA PHE A 506 27.78 13.20 -1.95
C PHE A 506 27.12 11.92 -2.51
N LEU A 507 25.95 12.01 -3.13
CA LEU A 507 25.09 10.85 -3.40
C LEU A 507 24.84 10.55 -4.89
N THR A 508 25.38 11.36 -5.80
CA THR A 508 25.30 11.14 -7.26
C THR A 508 25.98 9.85 -7.74
N GLU A 509 26.68 9.11 -6.88
CA GLU A 509 27.27 7.80 -7.22
C GLU A 509 26.40 6.58 -6.89
N ARG A 510 25.27 6.70 -6.16
CA ARG A 510 24.49 5.53 -5.70
C ARG A 510 23.19 5.22 -6.47
N THR A 511 22.76 6.06 -7.41
CA THR A 511 21.58 5.74 -8.24
C THR A 511 21.97 4.90 -9.46
N LYS A 512 22.50 3.71 -9.20
CA LYS A 512 22.39 2.59 -10.14
C LYS A 512 21.38 1.64 -9.54
N LEU A 513 20.20 1.51 -10.14
CA LEU A 513 19.53 0.21 -10.09
C LEU A 513 20.62 -0.82 -10.47
N PRO A 514 20.92 -1.84 -9.64
CA PRO A 514 22.01 -2.73 -9.95
C PRO A 514 21.66 -3.41 -11.27
N THR A 515 22.32 -2.96 -12.34
CA THR A 515 22.24 -3.59 -13.65
C THR A 515 22.71 -5.04 -13.48
N GLU A 516 23.53 -5.32 -12.44
CA GLU A 516 23.88 -6.65 -11.98
C GLU A 516 22.67 -7.53 -11.66
N ILE A 517 21.59 -7.07 -11.01
CA ILE A 517 20.45 -7.95 -10.63
C ILE A 517 19.66 -8.40 -11.87
N LEU A 518 19.42 -7.48 -12.83
CA LEU A 518 18.75 -7.80 -14.09
C LEU A 518 19.65 -8.60 -15.03
N GLN A 519 20.97 -8.36 -15.01
CA GLN A 519 21.95 -9.16 -15.74
C GLN A 519 22.13 -10.55 -15.13
N GLU A 520 22.04 -10.70 -13.81
CA GLU A 520 22.11 -11.98 -13.10
C GLU A 520 20.83 -12.78 -13.33
N PHE A 521 19.66 -12.13 -13.34
CA PHE A 521 18.38 -12.73 -13.79
C PHE A 521 18.42 -13.13 -15.28
N ALA A 522 18.99 -12.29 -16.16
CA ALA A 522 19.16 -12.61 -17.57
C ALA A 522 20.14 -13.77 -17.83
N LYS A 523 21.08 -14.01 -16.89
CA LYS A 523 22.04 -15.12 -16.94
C LYS A 523 21.48 -16.43 -16.41
N THR A 524 20.47 -16.40 -15.52
CA THR A 524 19.89 -17.59 -14.89
C THR A 524 18.67 -18.16 -15.59
N VAL A 525 18.07 -17.43 -16.55
CA VAL A 525 16.95 -17.92 -17.39
C VAL A 525 17.48 -18.38 -18.75
N PRO A 526 17.56 -19.70 -19.04
CA PRO A 526 18.31 -20.23 -20.18
C PRO A 526 17.74 -19.93 -21.58
N ASN A 527 16.71 -19.09 -21.72
CA ASN A 527 16.00 -18.90 -23.00
C ASN A 527 15.62 -17.43 -23.30
N LEU A 528 16.21 -16.46 -22.61
CA LEU A 528 16.03 -15.06 -23.00
C LEU A 528 16.83 -14.78 -24.28
N ASN A 529 16.14 -14.62 -25.40
CA ASN A 529 16.74 -14.22 -26.66
C ASN A 529 17.26 -12.77 -26.59
N GLN A 530 18.19 -12.42 -27.48
CA GLN A 530 18.83 -11.10 -27.48
C GLN A 530 17.84 -9.93 -27.67
N ASN A 531 16.65 -10.17 -28.24
CA ASN A 531 15.63 -9.14 -28.38
C ASN A 531 14.89 -8.89 -27.05
N GLN A 532 14.73 -9.92 -26.22
CA GLN A 532 14.13 -9.82 -24.89
C GLN A 532 15.06 -9.15 -23.88
N VAL A 533 16.36 -9.46 -23.93
CA VAL A 533 17.38 -8.73 -23.15
C VAL A 533 17.45 -7.27 -23.59
N ARG A 534 17.36 -7.00 -24.90
CA ARG A 534 17.27 -5.64 -25.44
C ARG A 534 15.97 -4.94 -25.02
N ALA A 535 14.84 -5.63 -24.93
CA ALA A 535 13.57 -5.07 -24.47
C ALA A 535 13.60 -4.69 -22.98
N LEU A 536 14.14 -5.54 -22.10
CA LEU A 536 14.37 -5.20 -20.69
C LEU A 536 15.32 -4.00 -20.56
N ASN A 537 16.46 -4.05 -21.24
CA ASN A 537 17.43 -2.95 -21.24
C ASN A 537 16.85 -1.67 -21.84
N SER A 538 15.99 -1.77 -22.86
CA SER A 538 15.32 -0.65 -23.49
C SER A 538 14.22 -0.07 -22.60
N ALA A 539 13.44 -0.89 -21.89
CA ALA A 539 12.45 -0.42 -20.92
C ALA A 539 13.13 0.31 -19.76
N THR A 540 14.22 -0.24 -19.21
CA THR A 540 15.04 0.44 -18.19
C THR A 540 15.72 1.70 -18.74
N SER A 541 16.21 1.67 -19.98
CA SER A 541 16.80 2.84 -20.62
C SER A 541 15.76 3.90 -20.97
N GLN A 542 14.53 3.50 -21.31
CA GLN A 542 13.40 4.38 -21.56
C GLN A 542 12.99 5.06 -20.25
N LEU A 543 12.84 4.31 -19.16
CA LEU A 543 12.63 4.86 -17.81
C LEU A 543 13.70 5.87 -17.41
N ASN A 544 14.98 5.54 -17.66
CA ASN A 544 16.10 6.44 -17.40
C ASN A 544 16.20 7.62 -18.37
N ARG A 545 15.61 7.54 -19.57
CA ARG A 545 15.57 8.62 -20.56
C ARG A 545 14.39 9.55 -20.30
N ASP A 546 13.23 9.00 -19.95
CA ASP A 546 12.02 9.74 -19.61
C ASP A 546 12.25 10.53 -18.30
N ALA A 547 12.91 9.94 -17.30
CA ALA A 547 13.37 10.64 -16.10
C ALA A 547 14.35 11.79 -16.44
N ARG A 548 15.29 11.56 -17.36
CA ARG A 548 16.26 12.59 -17.80
C ARG A 548 15.66 13.67 -18.71
N GLN A 549 14.64 13.35 -19.49
CA GLN A 549 13.90 14.33 -20.30
C GLN A 549 13.03 15.21 -19.43
N ASP A 550 12.41 14.66 -18.38
CA ASP A 550 11.69 15.44 -17.36
C ASP A 550 12.64 16.37 -16.58
N ASP A 551 13.84 15.90 -16.21
CA ASP A 551 14.86 16.75 -15.58
C ASP A 551 15.34 17.89 -16.50
N ARG A 552 15.57 17.61 -17.79
CA ARG A 552 15.94 18.65 -18.78
C ARG A 552 14.82 19.65 -19.02
N ALA A 553 13.56 19.22 -19.07
CA ALA A 553 12.40 20.10 -19.21
C ALA A 553 12.25 21.04 -18.01
N ARG A 554 12.54 20.55 -16.80
CA ARG A 554 12.46 21.32 -15.54
C ARG A 554 13.64 22.28 -15.35
N LEU A 555 14.85 21.89 -15.71
CA LEU A 555 16.02 22.78 -15.72
C LEU A 555 15.90 23.89 -16.78
N GLY A 556 15.32 23.58 -17.95
CA GLY A 556 14.99 24.58 -18.97
C GLY A 556 13.93 25.59 -18.54
N ALA A 557 12.97 25.18 -17.71
CA ALA A 557 11.97 26.07 -17.12
C ALA A 557 12.55 26.95 -15.99
N SER A 558 13.43 26.41 -15.15
CA SER A 558 14.12 27.18 -14.08
C SER A 558 15.19 28.13 -14.63
N GLY A 559 15.80 27.83 -15.78
CA GLY A 559 16.77 28.70 -16.44
C GLY A 559 16.16 29.98 -17.05
N ARG A 560 14.88 29.95 -17.45
CA ARG A 560 14.19 31.14 -17.98
C ARG A 560 13.69 32.10 -16.91
N ILE A 561 13.54 31.64 -15.66
CA ILE A 561 13.16 32.49 -14.53
C ILE A 561 14.35 33.31 -14.02
N ARG A 562 15.60 32.94 -14.34
CA ARG A 562 16.81 33.72 -13.97
C ARG A 562 17.29 34.72 -15.02
N GLN A 563 16.59 34.87 -16.16
CA GLN A 563 16.91 35.88 -17.18
C GLN A 563 15.87 37.01 -17.26
N ALA A 564 14.89 36.99 -16.36
CA ALA A 564 13.92 38.07 -16.17
C ALA A 564 13.86 38.43 -14.69
N ASP A 565 15.00 38.87 -14.15
CA ASP A 565 15.16 39.72 -12.97
C ASP A 565 16.54 40.39 -13.02
#